data_AF-A0A2M8L420-F1
#
_entry.id   AF-A0A2M8L420-F1
#
_cell.length_a   1.000
_cell.length_b   1.000
_cell.length_c   1.000
_cell.angle_alpha   90.00
_cell.angle_beta   90.00
_cell.angle_gamma   90.00
#
_symmetry.space_group_name_H-M   'P 1'
#
loop_
_entity.id
_entity.type
_entity.pdbx_description
1 polymer ?
#
loop_
_entity_poly.entity_id
_entity_poly.type
_entity_poly.pdbx_seq_one_letter_code
_entity_poly.pdbx_strand_id
1 'polypeptide(L)'
;MKKIFRSLGLATIGVLGWATPVFAADIGLCPPESPEKWNILCQISFGGIVPTFVNLILVIGAIVFFFMLVIGGIQWMVSGGDKAATESARGRITAALIGLVIVFSAWAILKIIETLFGISLTTFKIPVIPTE
;
A
#
# COMPACT_ATOMS: atom_id res chain seq x y z
N MET A 1 4.42 -3.09 50.94
CA MET A 1 5.05 -2.64 49.67
C MET A 1 4.13 -2.85 48.45
N LYS A 2 2.91 -2.29 48.44
CA LYS A 2 1.91 -2.48 47.36
C LYS A 2 1.50 -1.17 46.66
N LYS A 3 2.12 -0.05 47.05
CA LYS A 3 1.77 1.30 46.56
C LYS A 3 2.70 1.81 45.44
N ILE A 4 3.80 1.12 45.16
CA ILE A 4 4.77 1.51 44.12
C ILE A 4 4.23 1.16 42.72
N PHE A 5 3.48 0.07 42.59
CA PHE A 5 2.98 -0.41 41.30
C PHE A 5 1.87 0.48 40.68
N ARG A 6 1.24 1.35 41.47
CA ARG A 6 0.22 2.30 40.96
C ARG A 6 0.82 3.57 40.32
N SER A 7 2.08 3.88 40.57
CA SER A 7 2.75 5.06 39.97
C SER A 7 3.37 4.78 38.60
N LEU A 8 3.55 3.50 38.25
CA LEU A 8 4.12 3.07 36.97
C LEU A 8 3.12 3.19 35.80
N GLY A 9 1.84 3.43 36.09
CA GLY A 9 0.80 3.67 35.08
C GLY A 9 0.75 5.11 34.53
N LEU A 10 1.52 6.05 35.11
CA LEU A 10 1.52 7.45 34.69
C LEU A 10 2.77 7.90 33.93
N ALA A 11 3.85 7.10 33.95
CA ALA A 11 5.11 7.47 33.29
C ALA A 11 5.12 7.16 31.78
N THR A 12 4.28 6.23 31.30
CA THR A 12 4.21 5.89 29.86
C THR A 12 3.45 6.93 29.04
N ILE A 13 2.67 7.82 29.66
CA ILE A 13 2.03 8.95 28.96
C ILE A 13 3.06 10.07 28.69
N GLY A 14 4.16 10.14 29.47
CA GLY A 14 5.21 11.15 29.29
C GLY A 14 6.12 10.95 28.06
N VAL A 15 6.13 9.75 27.47
CA VAL A 15 6.95 9.44 26.27
C VAL A 15 6.24 9.86 24.97
N LEU A 16 4.94 10.15 25.02
CA LEU A 16 4.17 10.67 23.87
C LEU A 16 4.39 12.18 23.66
N GLY A 17 5.02 12.88 24.60
CA GLY A 17 5.37 14.30 24.48
C GLY A 17 6.65 14.57 23.67
N TRP A 18 7.38 13.53 23.25
CA TRP A 18 8.56 13.64 22.39
C TRP A 18 8.30 13.11 20.97
N ALA A 19 7.04 12.90 20.62
CA ALA A 19 6.67 12.76 19.22
C ALA A 19 6.83 14.14 18.57
N THR A 20 8.05 14.46 18.16
CA THR A 20 8.25 15.41 17.07
C THR A 20 7.51 14.85 15.86
N PRO A 21 6.47 15.50 15.31
CA PRO A 21 6.22 15.38 13.89
C PRO A 21 7.33 16.16 13.16
N VAL A 22 8.57 15.67 13.21
CA VAL A 22 9.61 16.04 12.24
C VAL A 22 9.44 15.08 11.07
N PHE A 23 8.37 15.29 10.30
CA PHE A 23 8.21 14.84 8.92
C PHE A 23 7.11 15.69 8.27
N ALA A 24 7.38 16.99 8.17
CA ALA A 24 6.58 17.91 7.36
C ALA A 24 7.47 19.06 6.88
N ALA A 25 8.58 18.73 6.24
CA ALA A 25 9.28 19.65 5.36
C ALA A 25 9.24 19.02 3.97
N ASP A 26 8.19 19.34 3.20
CA ASP A 26 8.22 19.19 1.75
C ASP A 26 9.17 20.27 1.25
N ILE A 27 10.46 19.92 1.15
CA ILE A 27 11.46 20.78 0.51
C ILE A 27 11.13 20.74 -0.97
N GLY A 28 10.33 21.70 -1.44
CA GLY A 28 9.94 21.84 -2.84
C GLY A 28 11.16 22.09 -3.72
N LEU A 29 11.75 21.01 -4.24
CA LEU A 29 12.87 21.03 -5.19
C LEU A 29 12.40 20.65 -6.60
N CYS A 30 11.27 21.20 -7.06
CA CYS A 30 10.86 21.09 -8.45
C CYS A 30 10.85 22.49 -9.10
N PRO A 31 11.79 22.79 -10.00
CA PRO A 31 11.73 24.01 -10.79
C PRO A 31 10.49 23.97 -11.70
N PRO A 32 9.76 25.10 -11.86
CA PRO A 32 8.44 25.14 -12.50
C PRO A 32 8.42 24.83 -14.00
N GLU A 33 9.57 24.59 -14.63
CA GLU A 33 9.68 24.35 -16.06
C GLU A 33 10.79 23.32 -16.33
N SER A 34 10.45 22.04 -16.37
CA SER A 34 11.35 21.03 -16.94
C SER A 34 10.55 19.96 -17.70
N PRO A 35 11.10 19.45 -18.81
CA PRO A 35 10.36 18.58 -19.72
C PRO A 35 10.00 17.26 -19.04
N GLU A 36 8.90 16.64 -19.49
CA GLU A 36 8.22 15.44 -18.96
C GLU A 36 9.13 14.25 -18.58
N LYS A 37 10.39 14.29 -19.00
CA LYS A 37 11.45 13.31 -18.77
C LYS A 37 11.93 13.21 -17.31
N TRP A 38 11.66 14.19 -16.46
CA TRP A 38 12.09 14.19 -15.05
C TRP A 38 10.95 14.10 -14.02
N ASN A 39 9.71 13.80 -14.44
CA ASN A 39 8.54 13.65 -13.55
C ASN A 39 8.74 12.61 -12.43
N ILE A 40 9.57 11.60 -12.67
CA ILE A 40 10.00 10.60 -11.68
C ILE A 40 10.76 11.23 -10.50
N LEU A 41 11.50 12.33 -10.73
CA LEU A 41 12.24 13.05 -9.70
C LEU A 41 11.37 14.05 -8.92
N CYS A 42 10.21 14.44 -9.45
CA CYS A 42 9.21 15.22 -8.70
C CYS A 42 8.25 14.33 -7.90
N GLN A 43 8.16 13.04 -8.25
CA GLN A 43 7.43 12.02 -7.47
C GLN A 43 8.20 11.52 -6.23
N ILE A 44 9.47 11.88 -6.04
CA ILE A 44 10.24 11.55 -4.82
C ILE A 44 10.07 12.57 -3.68
N SER A 45 9.05 13.44 -3.75
CA SER A 45 8.49 14.10 -2.56
C SER A 45 7.78 13.05 -1.68
N PHE A 46 7.67 13.30 -0.36
CA PHE A 46 6.98 12.41 0.58
C PHE A 46 5.56 12.04 0.11
N GLY A 47 4.89 12.94 -0.63
CA GLY A 47 3.58 12.70 -1.22
C GLY A 47 3.56 11.76 -2.44
N GLY A 48 4.65 11.66 -3.20
CA GLY A 48 4.73 10.84 -4.42
C GLY A 48 5.37 9.46 -4.23
N ILE A 49 6.11 9.26 -3.11
CA ILE A 49 6.74 7.98 -2.80
C ILE A 49 5.68 6.89 -2.58
N VAL A 50 4.59 7.23 -1.88
CA VAL A 50 3.53 6.29 -1.50
C VAL A 50 2.77 5.72 -2.70
N PRO A 51 2.21 6.54 -3.63
CA PRO A 51 1.48 6.00 -4.77
C PRO A 51 2.38 5.19 -5.71
N THR A 52 3.65 5.58 -5.86
CA THR A 52 4.63 4.85 -6.67
C THR A 52 4.93 3.48 -6.08
N PHE A 53 5.14 3.41 -4.76
CA PHE A 53 5.43 2.15 -4.07
C PHE A 53 4.23 1.20 -4.09
N VAL A 54 3.03 1.71 -3.88
CA VAL A 54 1.79 0.93 -3.97
C VAL A 54 1.60 0.36 -5.36
N ASN A 55 1.78 1.16 -6.42
CA ASN A 55 1.67 0.68 -7.80
C ASN A 55 2.69 -0.42 -8.11
N LEU A 56 3.95 -0.23 -7.71
CA LEU A 56 5.02 -1.21 -7.91
C LEU A 56 4.69 -2.56 -7.24
N ILE A 57 4.20 -2.54 -6.00
CA ILE A 57 3.80 -3.75 -5.27
C ILE A 57 2.57 -4.42 -5.88
N LEU A 58 1.63 -3.65 -6.42
CA LEU A 58 0.45 -4.21 -7.09
C LEU A 58 0.85 -4.97 -8.36
N VAL A 59 1.75 -4.41 -9.17
CA VAL A 59 2.24 -5.06 -10.40
C VAL A 59 3.03 -6.34 -10.08
N ILE A 60 3.97 -6.25 -9.14
CA ILE A 60 4.77 -7.42 -8.72
C ILE A 60 3.87 -8.48 -8.09
N GLY A 61 2.94 -8.07 -7.22
CA GLY A 61 1.97 -8.95 -6.58
C GLY A 61 1.13 -9.71 -7.60
N ALA A 62 0.56 -9.01 -8.59
CA ALA A 62 -0.26 -9.62 -9.64
C ALA A 62 0.51 -10.72 -10.40
N ILE A 63 1.78 -10.46 -10.74
CA ILE A 63 2.63 -11.45 -11.43
C ILE A 63 2.86 -12.67 -10.54
N VAL A 64 3.21 -12.47 -9.27
CA VAL A 64 3.46 -13.58 -8.32
C VAL A 64 2.20 -14.42 -8.13
N PHE A 65 1.04 -13.80 -7.91
CA PHE A 65 -0.22 -14.52 -7.76
C PHE A 65 -0.59 -15.31 -9.01
N PHE A 66 -0.32 -14.77 -10.21
CA PHE A 66 -0.55 -15.47 -11.47
C PHE A 66 0.29 -16.76 -11.55
N PHE A 67 1.60 -16.69 -11.28
CA PHE A 67 2.44 -17.88 -11.29
C PHE A 67 2.04 -18.90 -10.20
N MET A 68 1.66 -18.43 -9.02
CA MET A 68 1.19 -19.31 -7.94
C MET A 68 -0.10 -20.05 -8.32
N LEU A 69 -1.01 -19.40 -9.06
CA LEU A 69 -2.23 -20.00 -9.58
C LEU A 69 -1.92 -21.07 -10.63
N VAL A 70 -1.02 -20.79 -11.58
CA VAL A 70 -0.60 -21.74 -12.61
C VAL A 70 0.05 -22.98 -11.97
N ILE A 71 0.97 -22.80 -11.03
CA ILE A 71 1.63 -23.92 -10.33
C ILE A 71 0.61 -24.72 -9.51
N GLY A 72 -0.31 -24.05 -8.81
CA GLY A 72 -1.39 -24.71 -8.07
C GLY A 72 -2.33 -25.52 -8.98
N GLY A 73 -2.65 -24.97 -10.16
CA GLY A 73 -3.46 -25.64 -11.17
C GLY A 73 -2.80 -26.88 -11.76
N ILE A 74 -1.51 -26.79 -12.11
CA ILE A 74 -0.72 -27.93 -12.59
C ILE A 74 -0.65 -29.00 -11.50
N GLN A 75 -0.38 -28.62 -10.26
CA GLN A 75 -0.35 -29.55 -9.15
C GLN A 75 -1.69 -30.25 -8.94
N TRP A 76 -2.81 -29.54 -9.09
CA TRP A 76 -4.15 -30.12 -9.00
C TRP A 76 -4.40 -31.16 -10.11
N MET A 77 -3.97 -30.88 -11.35
CA MET A 77 -4.07 -31.83 -12.46
C MET A 77 -3.21 -33.07 -12.26
N VAL A 78 -1.98 -32.91 -11.75
CA VAL A 78 -1.02 -34.02 -11.54
C VAL A 78 -1.37 -34.86 -10.30
N SER A 79 -2.18 -34.34 -9.37
CA SER A 79 -2.56 -35.02 -8.13
C SER A 79 -3.30 -36.35 -8.35
N GLY A 80 -3.88 -36.58 -9.53
CA GLY A 80 -4.30 -37.92 -9.99
C GLY A 80 -5.31 -38.70 -9.14
N GLY A 81 -5.91 -38.09 -8.10
CA GLY A 81 -6.81 -38.75 -7.16
C GLY A 81 -6.27 -38.93 -5.74
N ASP A 82 -5.00 -38.58 -5.46
CA ASP A 82 -4.51 -38.50 -4.09
C ASP A 82 -5.20 -37.32 -3.36
N LYS A 83 -5.90 -37.64 -2.26
CA LYS A 83 -6.68 -36.66 -1.48
C LYS A 83 -5.78 -35.58 -0.88
N ALA A 84 -4.59 -35.95 -0.40
CA ALA A 84 -3.68 -35.02 0.24
C ALA A 84 -3.11 -34.00 -0.78
N ALA A 85 -2.64 -34.49 -1.92
CA ALA A 85 -2.15 -33.62 -2.99
C ALA A 85 -3.26 -32.69 -3.53
N THR A 86 -4.47 -33.23 -3.73
CA THR A 86 -5.64 -32.48 -4.22
C THR A 86 -6.05 -31.37 -3.25
N GLU A 87 -6.06 -31.65 -1.95
CA GLU A 87 -6.41 -30.67 -0.93
C GLU A 87 -5.37 -29.56 -0.83
N SER A 88 -4.07 -29.90 -0.90
CA SER A 88 -2.99 -28.91 -0.92
C SER A 88 -3.06 -28.00 -2.16
N ALA A 89 -3.37 -28.57 -3.33
CA ALA A 89 -3.46 -27.84 -4.58
C ALA A 89 -4.66 -26.88 -4.57
N ARG A 90 -5.81 -27.34 -4.07
CA ARG A 90 -6.98 -26.49 -3.86
C ARG A 90 -6.69 -25.34 -2.90
N GLY A 91 -6.00 -25.61 -1.78
CA GLY A 91 -5.59 -24.57 -0.83
C GLY A 91 -4.68 -23.50 -1.46
N ARG A 92 -3.75 -23.92 -2.33
CA ARG A 92 -2.88 -22.98 -3.07
C ARG A 92 -3.68 -22.13 -4.07
N ILE A 93 -4.59 -22.74 -4.82
CA ILE A 93 -5.43 -22.03 -5.80
C ILE A 93 -6.35 -21.03 -5.09
N THR A 94 -7.00 -21.42 -3.99
CA THR A 94 -7.90 -20.52 -3.25
C THR A 94 -7.13 -19.36 -2.63
N ALA A 95 -5.96 -19.60 -2.03
CA ALA A 95 -5.12 -18.53 -1.48
C ALA A 95 -4.68 -17.54 -2.57
N ALA A 96 -4.28 -18.03 -3.75
CA ALA A 96 -3.90 -17.17 -4.88
C ALA A 96 -5.09 -16.34 -5.40
N LEU A 97 -6.27 -16.95 -5.53
CA LEU A 97 -7.50 -16.26 -5.93
C LEU A 97 -7.91 -15.17 -4.93
N ILE A 98 -7.87 -15.48 -3.62
CA ILE A 98 -8.22 -14.53 -2.57
C ILE A 98 -7.25 -13.33 -2.58
N GLY A 99 -5.94 -13.58 -2.73
CA GLY A 99 -4.95 -12.52 -2.85
C GLY A 99 -5.21 -11.60 -4.04
N LEU A 100 -5.52 -12.17 -5.20
CA LEU A 100 -5.87 -11.41 -6.40
C LEU A 100 -7.14 -10.57 -6.21
N VAL A 101 -8.19 -11.15 -5.61
CA VAL A 101 -9.46 -10.44 -5.34
C VAL A 101 -9.23 -9.26 -4.40
N ILE A 102 -8.45 -9.43 -3.32
CA ILE A 102 -8.14 -8.35 -2.38
C ILE A 102 -7.45 -7.19 -3.08
N VAL A 103 -6.44 -7.48 -3.91
CA VAL A 103 -5.72 -6.49 -4.70
C VAL A 103 -6.66 -5.73 -5.65
N PHE A 104 -7.54 -6.45 -6.33
CA PHE A 104 -8.51 -5.86 -7.26
C PHE A 104 -9.54 -5.00 -6.53
N SER A 105 -10.04 -5.47 -5.38
CA SER A 105 -10.97 -4.74 -4.52
C SER A 105 -10.36 -3.46 -3.95
N ALA A 106 -9.10 -3.49 -3.52
CA ALA A 106 -8.40 -2.31 -3.01
C ALA A 106 -8.32 -1.22 -4.09
N TRP A 107 -7.95 -1.59 -5.33
CA TRP A 107 -7.92 -0.64 -6.44
C TRP A 107 -9.31 -0.11 -6.81
N ALA A 108 -10.34 -0.97 -6.82
CA ALA A 108 -11.71 -0.56 -7.09
C ALA A 108 -12.24 0.44 -6.06
N ILE A 109 -11.95 0.22 -4.77
CA ILE A 109 -12.35 1.13 -3.68
C ILE A 109 -11.69 2.50 -3.86
N LEU A 110 -10.39 2.55 -4.18
CA LEU A 110 -9.69 3.81 -4.45
C LEU A 110 -10.36 4.59 -5.58
N LYS A 111 -10.72 3.92 -6.69
CA LYS A 111 -11.41 4.54 -7.81
C LYS A 111 -12.79 5.08 -7.44
N ILE A 112 -13.54 4.34 -6.64
CA ILE A 112 -14.86 4.77 -6.17
C ILE A 112 -14.72 6.03 -5.30
N ILE A 113 -13.75 6.06 -4.38
CA ILE A 113 -13.48 7.23 -3.54
C ILE A 113 -13.08 8.44 -4.39
N GLU A 114 -12.22 8.27 -5.40
CA GLU A 114 -11.86 9.35 -6.34
C GLU A 114 -13.11 9.93 -7.02
N THR A 115 -14.03 9.08 -7.48
CA THR A 115 -15.25 9.54 -8.19
C THR A 115 -16.28 10.19 -7.27
N LEU A 116 -16.41 9.75 -6.02
CA LEU A 116 -17.42 10.26 -5.09
C LEU A 116 -16.99 11.57 -4.42
N PHE A 117 -15.72 11.71 -4.08
CA PHE A 117 -15.21 12.90 -3.41
C PHE A 117 -14.73 13.96 -4.41
N GLY A 118 -14.48 13.61 -5.68
CA GLY A 118 -13.97 14.54 -6.68
C GLY A 118 -12.55 15.05 -6.39
N ILE A 119 -11.85 14.39 -5.46
CA ILE A 119 -10.49 14.71 -5.05
C ILE A 119 -9.58 13.64 -5.66
N SER A 120 -8.63 14.06 -6.50
CA SER A 120 -7.57 13.17 -6.97
C SER A 120 -6.57 12.91 -5.84
N LEU A 121 -6.84 11.93 -4.98
CA LEU A 121 -5.94 11.52 -3.89
C LEU A 121 -4.58 11.03 -4.40
N THR A 122 -4.50 10.68 -5.69
CA THR A 122 -3.31 10.27 -6.41
C THR A 122 -2.57 11.44 -7.11
N THR A 123 -3.15 12.64 -7.12
CA THR A 123 -2.55 13.86 -7.67
C THR A 123 -3.07 15.04 -6.86
N PHE A 124 -2.50 15.23 -5.68
CA PHE A 124 -2.83 16.35 -4.81
C PHE A 124 -2.25 17.64 -5.40
N LYS A 125 -2.99 18.27 -6.32
CA LYS A 125 -2.71 19.64 -6.77
C LYS A 125 -3.35 20.61 -5.79
N ILE A 126 -2.53 21.22 -4.94
CA ILE A 126 -2.96 22.37 -4.14
C ILE A 126 -3.19 23.54 -5.11
N PRO A 127 -4.38 24.15 -5.17
CA PRO A 127 -4.56 25.40 -5.90
C PRO A 127 -3.74 26.49 -5.20
N VAL A 128 -2.80 27.08 -5.95
CA VAL A 128 -2.13 28.31 -5.52
C VAL A 128 -3.15 29.44 -5.56
N ILE A 129 -3.29 30.13 -4.43
CA ILE A 129 -4.06 31.37 -4.32
C ILE A 129 -3.42 32.43 -5.22
N PRO A 130 -4.20 33.15 -6.05
CA PRO A 130 -3.68 34.31 -6.78
C PRO A 130 -3.30 35.37 -5.75
N THR A 131 -2.01 35.62 -5.60
CA THR A 131 -1.49 36.78 -4.89
C THR A 131 -1.38 37.92 -5.90
N GLU A 132 -2.37 38.83 -5.90
CA GLU A 132 -2.11 40.22 -6.30
C GLU A 132 -1.18 40.90 -5.28
#